data_AF-A0A9W8HTD7-F1
#
_entry.id   AF-A0A9W8HTD7-F1
#
_cell.length_a   1.000
_cell.length_b   1.000
_cell.length_c   1.000
_cell.angle_alpha   90.00
_cell.angle_beta   90.00
_cell.angle_gamma   90.00
#
_symmetry.space_group_name_H-M   'P 1'
#
loop_
_entity.id
_entity.type
_entity.pdbx_description
1 polymer ?
#
loop_
_entity_poly.entity_id
_entity_poly.type
_entity_poly.pdbx_seq_one_letter_code
_entity_poly.pdbx_strand_id
1 'polypeptide(L)'
;MAAANTPSYILRYFDVIGYAEVTRLMLDAANVEWTEEHPEWPQEKSNQPFGRLPVLVEKSTDGSPDFVICESGNIERYIARTYGFLPADLKKAAFQEQIRDQMIDVATAFFSHVRAIGEEDKKAAQKSCDEILDKYIAVQTKNIQDNGNNGHLFGDSLSYADIVLYVFFKNMMIGFVKFKADIVEYMKSKITPEIIKLISTVETDPKLAKNVHRYGSLLAVVSA
;
A
#
# COMPACT_ATOMS: atom_id res chain seq x y z
N MET A 1 -8.77 35.59 -2.41
CA MET A 1 -7.43 35.27 -1.88
C MET A 1 -6.85 34.21 -2.78
N ALA A 2 -5.68 34.46 -3.35
CA ALA A 2 -5.10 33.67 -4.44
C ALA A 2 -4.97 32.19 -4.07
N ALA A 3 -5.35 31.30 -4.98
CA ALA A 3 -5.02 29.89 -4.88
C ALA A 3 -3.49 29.78 -4.76
N ALA A 4 -3.01 29.34 -3.59
CA ALA A 4 -1.63 28.91 -3.49
C ALA A 4 -1.49 27.73 -4.47
N ASN A 5 -0.62 27.87 -5.46
CA ASN A 5 -0.31 26.83 -6.44
C ASN A 5 0.31 25.63 -5.72
N THR A 6 -0.53 24.75 -5.17
CA THR A 6 -0.10 23.45 -4.68
C THR A 6 0.32 22.64 -5.91
N PRO A 7 1.50 21.98 -5.89
CA PRO A 7 1.88 21.08 -6.98
C PRO A 7 0.75 20.07 -7.21
N SER A 8 0.44 19.84 -8.49
CA SER A 8 -0.56 18.84 -8.88
C SER A 8 0.16 17.59 -9.33
N TYR A 9 -0.30 16.44 -8.84
CA TYR A 9 0.27 15.15 -9.22
C TYR A 9 -0.56 14.46 -10.29
N ILE A 10 0.11 13.76 -11.21
CA ILE A 10 -0.51 12.69 -11.99
C ILE A 10 0.08 11.38 -11.52
N LEU A 11 -0.79 10.45 -11.11
CA LEU A 11 -0.41 9.07 -10.86
C LEU A 11 -0.79 8.23 -12.08
N ARG A 12 0.18 7.61 -12.73
CA ARG A 12 -0.06 6.66 -13.82
C ARG A 12 -0.07 5.25 -13.28
N TYR A 13 -1.18 4.55 -13.40
CA TYR A 13 -1.29 3.14 -13.02
C TYR A 13 -2.49 2.46 -13.68
N PHE A 14 -2.59 1.14 -13.56
CA PHE A 14 -3.80 0.42 -13.95
C PHE A 14 -4.98 0.74 -13.02
N ASP A 15 -6.22 0.66 -13.52
CA ASP A 15 -7.42 0.80 -12.69
C ASP A 15 -7.70 -0.48 -11.89
N VAL A 16 -6.79 -0.80 -10.98
CA VAL A 16 -6.87 -1.92 -10.04
C VAL A 16 -6.26 -1.52 -8.69
N ILE A 17 -6.61 -2.25 -7.64
CA ILE A 17 -5.82 -2.25 -6.40
C ILE A 17 -4.44 -2.85 -6.74
N GLY A 18 -3.38 -2.26 -6.19
CA GLY A 18 -2.04 -2.80 -6.34
C GLY A 18 -0.99 -1.87 -5.76
N TYR A 19 0.15 -1.81 -6.42
CA TYR A 19 1.32 -1.06 -5.96
C TYR A 19 1.13 0.47 -5.93
N ALA A 20 0.10 1.01 -6.58
CA ALA A 20 -0.23 2.44 -6.51
C ALA A 20 -1.13 2.81 -5.32
N GLU A 21 -1.78 1.83 -4.67
CA GLU A 21 -2.83 2.11 -3.68
C GLU A 21 -2.30 2.88 -2.47
N VAL A 22 -1.08 2.56 -1.99
CA VAL A 22 -0.43 3.32 -0.91
C VAL A 22 -0.24 4.78 -1.31
N THR A 23 0.17 5.03 -2.56
CA THR A 23 0.36 6.39 -3.08
C THR A 23 -0.97 7.14 -3.20
N ARG A 24 -2.04 6.49 -3.69
CA ARG A 24 -3.39 7.10 -3.76
C ARG A 24 -3.85 7.58 -2.40
N LEU A 25 -3.72 6.72 -1.38
CA LEU A 25 -4.13 7.05 -0.01
C LEU A 25 -3.26 8.14 0.61
N MET A 26 -1.95 8.16 0.37
CA MET A 26 -1.09 9.24 0.87
C MET A 26 -1.38 10.59 0.19
N LEU A 27 -1.67 10.60 -1.11
CA LEU A 27 -2.04 11.84 -1.81
C LEU A 27 -3.38 12.39 -1.30
N ASP A 28 -4.35 11.52 -1.01
CA ASP A 28 -5.58 11.91 -0.32
C ASP A 28 -5.30 12.47 1.07
N ALA A 29 -4.49 11.75 1.86
CA ALA A 29 -4.19 12.16 3.23
C ALA A 29 -3.42 13.48 3.32
N ALA A 30 -2.62 13.79 2.28
CA ALA A 30 -1.91 15.04 2.14
C ALA A 30 -2.83 16.20 1.71
N ASN A 31 -4.08 15.90 1.31
CA ASN A 31 -5.06 16.85 0.79
C ASN A 31 -4.48 17.71 -0.35
N VAL A 32 -3.82 17.04 -1.31
CA VAL A 32 -3.24 17.68 -2.50
C VAL A 32 -4.07 17.37 -3.74
N GLU A 33 -3.99 18.26 -4.72
CA GLU A 33 -4.65 18.05 -6.01
C GLU A 33 -3.89 16.99 -6.81
N TRP A 34 -4.61 15.95 -7.25
CA TRP A 34 -4.03 14.91 -8.08
C TRP A 34 -5.06 14.24 -8.97
N THR A 35 -4.60 13.73 -10.11
CA THR A 35 -5.39 12.96 -11.07
C THR A 35 -4.74 11.62 -11.37
N GLU A 36 -5.54 10.65 -11.83
CA GLU A 36 -5.02 9.37 -12.28
C GLU A 36 -5.08 9.26 -13.81
N GLU A 37 -4.02 8.74 -14.40
CA GLU A 37 -3.96 8.36 -15.81
C GLU A 37 -3.83 6.83 -15.89
N HIS A 38 -4.53 6.22 -16.85
CA HIS A 38 -4.52 4.77 -17.05
C HIS A 38 -3.94 4.44 -18.44
N PRO A 39 -2.61 4.29 -18.57
CA PRO A 39 -1.99 4.00 -19.85
C PRO A 39 -2.48 2.68 -20.46
N GLU A 40 -2.69 2.66 -21.78
CA GLU A 40 -3.04 1.46 -22.52
C GLU A 40 -1.84 0.50 -22.63
N TRP A 41 -2.07 -0.77 -22.29
CA TRP A 41 -1.01 -1.76 -22.20
C TRP A 41 -1.23 -2.94 -23.15
N PRO A 42 -0.21 -3.34 -23.95
CA PRO A 42 1.19 -2.94 -23.88
C PRO A 42 1.59 -1.69 -24.70
N GLN A 43 0.65 -1.01 -25.36
CA GLN A 43 0.89 0.05 -26.36
C GLN A 43 1.74 1.21 -25.83
N GLU A 44 1.49 1.67 -24.61
CA GLU A 44 2.18 2.81 -24.01
C GLU A 44 3.36 2.40 -23.11
N LYS A 45 3.73 1.11 -23.08
CA LYS A 45 4.81 0.61 -22.22
C LYS A 45 6.14 1.33 -22.48
N SER A 46 6.55 1.45 -23.74
CA SER A 46 7.80 2.11 -24.10
C SER A 46 7.85 3.60 -23.72
N ASN A 47 6.70 4.22 -23.45
CA ASN A 47 6.59 5.63 -23.10
C ASN A 47 6.77 5.87 -21.60
N GLN A 48 6.74 4.81 -20.79
CA GLN A 48 6.92 4.92 -19.33
C GLN A 48 8.38 4.71 -18.94
N PRO A 49 8.88 5.38 -17.88
CA PRO A 49 10.18 5.10 -17.29
C PRO A 49 10.38 3.60 -17.04
N PHE A 50 11.47 3.05 -17.57
CA PHE A 50 11.81 1.62 -17.53
C PHE A 50 10.74 0.67 -18.10
N GLY A 51 9.72 1.19 -18.77
CA GLY A 51 8.56 0.43 -19.21
C GLY A 51 7.79 -0.22 -18.06
N ARG A 52 7.64 0.49 -16.94
CA ARG A 52 6.96 0.03 -15.73
C ARG A 52 5.96 1.06 -15.19
N LEU A 53 5.04 0.58 -14.38
CA LEU A 53 4.09 1.36 -13.58
C LEU A 53 4.17 0.87 -12.11
N PRO A 54 3.83 1.70 -11.11
CA PRO A 54 3.34 3.08 -11.23
C PRO A 54 4.43 4.10 -11.59
N VAL A 55 3.98 5.25 -12.09
CA VAL A 55 4.78 6.46 -12.33
C VAL A 55 4.06 7.64 -11.68
N LEU A 56 4.77 8.45 -10.93
CA LEU A 56 4.29 9.73 -10.42
C LEU A 56 4.91 10.85 -11.26
N VAL A 57 4.06 11.77 -11.73
CA VAL A 57 4.47 13.03 -12.34
C VAL A 57 4.06 14.15 -11.39
N GLU A 58 5.02 14.91 -10.93
CA GLU A 58 4.80 16.17 -10.23
C GLU A 58 4.84 17.31 -11.25
N LYS A 59 3.83 18.18 -11.19
CA LYS A 59 3.74 19.33 -12.07
C LYS A 59 4.26 20.59 -11.38
N SER A 60 4.99 21.37 -12.17
CA SER A 60 5.29 22.77 -11.87
C SER A 60 4.02 23.60 -11.77
N THR A 61 4.16 24.82 -11.23
CA THR A 61 3.04 25.76 -11.07
C THR A 61 2.35 26.19 -12.38
N ASP A 62 3.01 26.02 -13.52
CA ASP A 62 2.47 26.23 -14.86
C ASP A 62 1.78 24.99 -15.46
N GLY A 63 1.74 23.88 -14.71
CA GLY A 63 1.15 22.61 -15.12
C GLY A 63 2.07 21.70 -15.94
N SER A 64 3.29 22.13 -16.26
CA SER A 64 4.28 21.30 -16.96
C SER A 64 4.88 20.23 -16.04
N PRO A 65 5.28 19.05 -16.56
CA PRO A 65 5.99 18.06 -15.76
C PRO A 65 7.33 18.62 -15.27
N ASP A 66 7.51 18.66 -13.95
CA ASP A 66 8.77 19.09 -13.31
C ASP A 66 9.62 17.88 -12.89
N PHE A 67 8.95 16.90 -12.29
CA PHE A 67 9.60 15.70 -11.77
C PHE A 67 8.80 14.45 -12.14
N VAL A 68 9.50 13.43 -12.64
CA VAL A 68 8.90 12.15 -13.06
C VAL A 68 9.69 11.01 -12.42
N ILE A 69 9.00 10.17 -11.64
CA ILE A 69 9.62 9.06 -10.92
C ILE A 69 8.76 7.80 -11.03
N CYS A 70 9.40 6.64 -11.10
CA CYS A 70 8.77 5.33 -11.11
C CYS A 70 9.23 4.50 -9.90
N GLU A 71 8.72 3.27 -9.81
CA GLU A 71 8.88 2.34 -8.67
C GLU A 71 8.04 2.78 -7.47
N SER A 72 7.01 1.99 -7.17
CA SER A 72 6.01 2.28 -6.13
C SER A 72 6.65 2.63 -4.80
N GLY A 73 7.63 1.84 -4.34
CA GLY A 73 8.27 2.08 -3.05
C GLY A 73 9.06 3.38 -3.00
N ASN A 74 9.58 3.86 -4.13
CA ASN A 74 10.34 5.11 -4.19
C ASN A 74 9.39 6.31 -4.27
N ILE A 75 8.32 6.21 -5.06
CA ILE A 75 7.21 7.17 -5.10
C ILE A 75 6.62 7.35 -3.70
N GLU A 76 6.30 6.25 -3.03
CA GLU A 76 5.71 6.25 -1.70
C GLU A 76 6.60 7.00 -0.71
N ARG A 77 7.90 6.69 -0.72
CA ARG A 77 8.91 7.32 0.13
C ARG A 77 9.12 8.80 -0.16
N TYR A 78 8.99 9.21 -1.42
CA TYR A 78 9.03 10.62 -1.80
C TYR A 78 7.85 11.37 -1.17
N ILE A 79 6.62 10.92 -1.44
CA ILE A 79 5.39 11.51 -0.88
C ILE A 79 5.40 11.49 0.65
N ALA A 80 5.85 10.38 1.25
CA ALA A 80 5.90 10.25 2.71
C ALA A 80 6.83 11.27 3.37
N ARG A 81 7.98 11.57 2.75
CA ARG A 81 8.89 12.63 3.23
C ARG A 81 8.35 14.03 2.95
N THR A 82 7.77 14.26 1.77
CA THR A 82 7.22 15.56 1.37
C THR A 82 6.10 16.03 2.29
N TYR A 83 5.21 15.12 2.71
CA TYR A 83 4.01 15.44 3.50
C TYR A 83 4.06 14.99 4.96
N GLY A 84 5.21 14.51 5.44
CA GLY A 84 5.42 14.21 6.86
C GLY A 84 4.74 12.93 7.35
N PHE A 85 4.51 11.93 6.48
CA PHE A 85 4.04 10.60 6.88
C PHE A 85 5.13 9.71 7.48
N LEU A 86 6.40 10.13 7.33
CA LEU A 86 7.55 9.53 8.00
C LEU A 86 8.09 10.50 9.07
N PRO A 87 8.57 9.98 10.21
CA PRO A 87 9.21 10.81 11.22
C PRO A 87 10.54 11.39 10.71
N ALA A 88 10.93 12.56 11.21
CA ALA A 88 12.22 13.17 10.89
C ALA A 88 13.42 12.36 11.44
N ASP A 89 13.22 11.57 12.50
CA ASP A 89 14.23 10.65 13.02
C ASP A 89 14.47 9.53 12.01
N LEU A 90 15.69 9.48 11.48
CA LEU A 90 16.08 8.55 10.42
C LEU A 90 15.94 7.08 10.81
N LYS A 91 16.18 6.73 12.09
CA LYS A 91 16.07 5.34 12.54
C LYS A 91 14.61 4.92 12.63
N LYS A 92 13.74 5.80 13.14
CA LYS A 92 12.29 5.56 13.17
C LYS A 92 11.71 5.50 11.76
N ALA A 93 12.16 6.36 10.85
CA ALA A 93 11.72 6.34 9.46
C ALA A 93 12.11 5.02 8.78
N ALA A 94 13.38 4.61 8.91
CA ALA A 94 13.87 3.35 8.36
C ALA A 94 13.09 2.14 8.89
N PHE A 95 12.69 2.15 10.17
CA PHE A 95 11.88 1.09 10.75
C PHE A 95 10.47 1.03 10.14
N GLN A 96 9.85 2.17 9.82
CA GLN A 96 8.59 2.20 9.08
C GLN A 96 8.77 1.72 7.63
N GLU A 97 9.83 2.15 6.96
CA GLU A 97 10.14 1.76 5.58
C GLU A 97 10.38 0.25 5.45
N GLN A 98 11.00 -0.39 6.46
CA GLN A 98 11.23 -1.84 6.44
C GLN A 98 9.91 -2.63 6.35
N ILE A 99 8.83 -2.13 6.96
CA ILE A 99 7.52 -2.81 6.97
C ILE A 99 6.99 -2.91 5.56
N ARG A 100 7.23 -1.87 4.77
CA ARG A 100 6.84 -1.83 3.36
C ARG A 100 7.67 -2.79 2.52
N ASP A 101 8.96 -2.91 2.76
CA ASP A 101 9.79 -3.84 2.00
C ASP A 101 9.46 -5.30 2.35
N GLN A 102 9.21 -5.60 3.62
CA GLN A 102 8.71 -6.91 4.06
C GLN A 102 7.34 -7.26 3.45
N MET A 103 6.46 -6.27 3.24
CA MET A 103 5.21 -6.48 2.51
C MET A 103 5.45 -7.01 1.10
N ILE A 104 6.47 -6.48 0.39
CA ILE A 104 6.81 -6.94 -0.96
C ILE A 104 7.33 -8.36 -0.95
N ASP A 105 8.12 -8.74 0.05
CA ASP A 105 8.59 -10.12 0.19
C ASP A 105 7.42 -11.09 0.36
N VAL A 106 6.44 -10.75 1.19
CA VAL A 106 5.20 -11.53 1.36
C VAL A 106 4.43 -11.62 0.03
N ALA A 107 4.22 -10.48 -0.64
CA ALA A 107 3.49 -10.46 -1.92
C ALA A 107 4.22 -11.27 -3.02
N THR A 108 5.55 -11.23 -3.04
CA THR A 108 6.39 -11.98 -3.97
C THR A 108 6.31 -13.48 -3.70
N ALA A 109 6.36 -13.90 -2.44
CA ALA A 109 6.17 -15.29 -2.04
C ALA A 109 4.76 -15.80 -2.41
N PHE A 110 3.73 -14.98 -2.17
CA PHE A 110 2.36 -15.27 -2.56
C PHE A 110 2.23 -15.50 -4.07
N PHE A 111 2.75 -14.59 -4.90
CA PHE A 111 2.69 -14.75 -6.35
C PHE A 111 3.56 -15.90 -6.87
N SER A 112 4.63 -16.25 -6.17
CA SER A 112 5.41 -17.45 -6.47
C SER A 112 4.60 -18.72 -6.23
N HIS A 113 3.83 -18.78 -5.14
CA HIS A 113 2.89 -19.88 -4.89
C HIS A 113 1.77 -19.95 -5.93
N VAL A 114 1.14 -18.81 -6.26
CA VAL A 114 0.06 -18.75 -7.27
C VAL A 114 0.53 -19.24 -8.65
N ARG A 115 1.78 -18.96 -9.02
CA ARG A 115 2.35 -19.31 -10.33
C ARG A 115 3.04 -20.68 -10.36
N ALA A 116 3.19 -21.35 -9.23
CA ALA A 116 3.80 -22.67 -9.17
C ALA A 116 2.93 -23.70 -9.92
N ILE A 117 3.56 -24.52 -10.76
CA ILE A 117 2.89 -25.49 -11.63
C ILE A 117 2.97 -26.89 -11.04
N GLY A 118 4.16 -27.33 -10.61
CA GLY A 118 4.38 -28.65 -10.02
C GLY A 118 3.86 -28.75 -8.59
N GLU A 119 3.38 -29.93 -8.17
CA GLU A 119 2.87 -30.12 -6.81
C GLU A 119 3.93 -29.88 -5.73
N GLU A 120 5.16 -30.34 -5.96
CA GLU A 120 6.28 -30.13 -5.03
C GLU A 120 6.64 -28.64 -4.92
N ASP A 121 6.76 -27.96 -6.06
CA ASP A 121 7.02 -26.52 -6.12
C ASP A 121 5.91 -25.73 -5.43
N LYS A 122 4.65 -26.11 -5.65
CA LYS A 122 3.49 -25.47 -5.04
C LYS A 122 3.50 -25.63 -3.52
N LYS A 123 3.82 -26.82 -3.01
CA LYS A 123 3.98 -27.08 -1.57
C LYS A 123 5.13 -26.28 -0.97
N ALA A 124 6.29 -26.24 -1.64
CA ALA A 124 7.44 -25.47 -1.18
C ALA A 124 7.17 -23.96 -1.16
N ALA A 125 6.58 -23.43 -2.23
CA ALA A 125 6.21 -22.02 -2.33
C ALA A 125 5.10 -21.64 -1.32
N GLN A 126 4.13 -22.53 -1.07
CA GLN A 126 3.12 -22.33 -0.04
C GLN A 126 3.77 -22.22 1.34
N LYS A 127 4.62 -23.18 1.70
CA LYS A 127 5.33 -23.18 2.98
C LYS A 127 6.16 -21.90 3.16
N SER A 128 6.90 -21.49 2.13
CA SER A 128 7.67 -20.24 2.18
C SER A 128 6.77 -19.01 2.33
N CYS A 129 5.62 -18.98 1.66
CA CYS A 129 4.65 -17.90 1.80
C CYS A 129 4.07 -17.85 3.22
N ASP A 130 3.67 -19.01 3.78
CA ASP A 130 3.13 -19.13 5.13
C ASP A 130 4.16 -18.66 6.17
N GLU A 131 5.41 -19.09 6.07
CA GLU A 131 6.47 -18.72 7.01
C GLU A 131 6.76 -17.21 7.02
N ILE A 132 6.80 -16.56 5.85
CA ILE A 132 7.06 -15.12 5.76
C ILE A 132 5.83 -14.34 6.22
N LEU A 133 4.62 -14.76 5.83
CA LEU A 133 3.38 -14.12 6.26
C LEU A 133 3.18 -14.18 7.78
N ASP A 134 3.40 -15.35 8.38
CA ASP A 134 3.21 -15.54 9.83
C ASP A 134 4.19 -14.66 10.62
N LYS A 135 5.44 -14.57 10.17
CA LYS A 135 6.42 -13.65 10.77
C LYS A 135 6.01 -12.19 10.59
N TYR A 136 5.57 -11.82 9.39
CA TYR A 136 5.14 -10.45 9.11
C TYR A 136 3.99 -10.03 10.03
N ILE A 137 2.95 -10.85 10.13
CA ILE A 137 1.78 -10.61 11.00
C ILE A 137 2.18 -10.57 12.48
N ALA A 138 3.01 -11.50 12.94
CA ALA A 138 3.48 -11.52 14.32
C ALA A 138 4.26 -10.25 14.68
N VAL A 139 5.16 -9.80 13.81
CA VAL A 139 5.93 -8.57 14.01
C VAL A 139 5.02 -7.34 14.02
N GLN A 140 4.09 -7.22 13.08
CA GLN A 140 3.18 -6.06 13.06
C GLN A 140 2.22 -6.05 14.25
N THR A 141 1.69 -7.21 14.64
CA THR A 141 0.86 -7.33 15.85
C THR A 141 1.64 -6.88 17.07
N LYS A 142 2.88 -7.34 17.23
CA LYS A 142 3.76 -6.90 18.32
C LYS A 142 4.02 -5.39 18.28
N ASN A 143 4.28 -4.80 17.12
CA ASN A 143 4.49 -3.36 17.00
C ASN A 143 3.25 -2.57 17.46
N ILE A 144 2.04 -2.99 17.08
CA ILE A 144 0.78 -2.36 17.52
C ILE A 144 0.62 -2.49 19.05
N GLN A 145 0.93 -3.67 19.61
CA GLN A 145 0.88 -3.92 21.05
C GLN A 145 1.87 -3.05 21.83
N ASP A 146 3.12 -2.99 21.37
CA ASP A 146 4.17 -2.17 21.97
C ASP A 146 3.85 -0.66 21.87
N ASN A 147 3.07 -0.26 20.86
CA ASN A 147 2.51 1.09 20.70
C ASN A 147 1.21 1.32 21.51
N GLY A 148 0.84 0.40 22.40
CA GLY A 148 -0.31 0.53 23.31
C GLY A 148 -1.65 0.18 22.70
N ASN A 149 -1.69 -0.56 21.58
CA ASN A 149 -2.91 -0.99 20.91
C ASN A 149 -3.87 0.15 20.58
N ASN A 150 -3.36 1.33 20.23
CA ASN A 150 -4.17 2.52 19.99
C ASN A 150 -4.80 2.59 18.59
N GLY A 151 -4.48 1.65 17.69
CA GLY A 151 -4.94 1.65 16.30
C GLY A 151 -3.88 2.08 15.28
N HIS A 152 -2.67 2.40 15.74
CA HIS A 152 -1.52 2.74 14.91
C HIS A 152 -0.34 1.81 15.20
N LEU A 153 0.49 1.57 14.18
CA LEU A 153 1.78 0.91 14.33
C LEU A 153 2.77 1.76 15.12
N PHE A 154 2.71 3.09 14.96
CA PHE A 154 3.62 4.03 15.60
C PHE A 154 2.91 5.33 15.98
N GLY A 155 3.16 5.83 17.19
CA GLY A 155 2.59 7.10 17.64
C GLY A 155 1.07 7.01 17.73
N ASP A 156 0.39 8.12 17.52
CA ASP A 156 -1.06 8.29 17.72
C ASP A 156 -1.76 8.94 16.51
N SER A 157 -1.11 8.93 15.35
CA SER A 157 -1.61 9.53 14.12
C SER A 157 -1.26 8.68 12.90
N LEU A 158 -2.05 8.85 11.83
CA LEU A 158 -1.88 8.13 10.57
C LEU A 158 -0.46 8.32 10.01
N SER A 159 0.26 7.20 9.90
CA SER A 159 1.64 7.15 9.39
C SER A 159 1.73 6.39 8.06
N TYR A 160 2.88 6.50 7.39
CA TYR A 160 3.18 5.70 6.20
C TYR A 160 3.03 4.20 6.47
N ALA A 161 3.49 3.73 7.62
CA ALA A 161 3.41 2.33 8.00
C ALA A 161 1.96 1.82 8.15
N ASP A 162 1.06 2.64 8.70
CA ASP A 162 -0.35 2.28 8.87
C ASP A 162 -1.03 2.07 7.50
N ILE A 163 -0.79 2.99 6.57
CA ILE A 163 -1.33 2.93 5.20
C ILE A 163 -0.77 1.71 4.48
N VAL A 164 0.53 1.45 4.60
CA VAL A 164 1.21 0.27 4.04
C VAL A 164 0.56 -1.03 4.54
N LEU A 165 0.37 -1.17 5.85
CA LEU A 165 -0.23 -2.38 6.43
C LEU A 165 -1.70 -2.54 6.03
N TYR A 166 -2.47 -1.45 6.04
CA TYR A 166 -3.85 -1.48 5.55
C TYR A 166 -3.92 -1.94 4.08
N VAL A 167 -3.12 -1.35 3.21
CA VAL A 167 -3.09 -1.67 1.77
C VAL A 167 -2.61 -3.10 1.52
N PHE A 168 -1.72 -3.65 2.36
CA PHE A 168 -1.35 -5.05 2.31
C PHE A 168 -2.59 -5.96 2.44
N PHE A 169 -3.37 -5.81 3.50
CA PHE A 169 -4.57 -6.61 3.70
C PHE A 169 -5.63 -6.34 2.63
N LYS A 170 -5.78 -5.08 2.18
CA LYS A 170 -6.67 -4.72 1.08
C LYS A 170 -6.30 -5.43 -0.23
N ASN A 171 -5.02 -5.49 -0.56
CA ASN A 171 -4.53 -6.24 -1.72
C ASN A 171 -4.84 -7.74 -1.56
N MET A 172 -4.51 -8.33 -0.41
CA MET A 172 -4.70 -9.77 -0.21
C MET A 172 -6.18 -10.18 -0.23
N MET A 173 -7.05 -9.41 0.40
CA MET A 173 -8.45 -9.79 0.63
C MET A 173 -9.44 -9.23 -0.39
N ILE A 174 -9.04 -8.24 -1.19
CA ILE A 174 -9.87 -7.66 -2.25
C ILE A 174 -9.17 -7.75 -3.61
N GLY A 175 -7.93 -7.27 -3.70
CA GLY A 175 -7.21 -7.20 -4.96
C GLY A 175 -6.86 -8.57 -5.56
N PHE A 176 -6.52 -9.54 -4.71
CA PHE A 176 -5.94 -10.82 -5.12
C PHE A 176 -6.92 -12.00 -5.09
N VAL A 177 -8.20 -11.76 -4.79
CA VAL A 177 -9.25 -12.82 -4.76
C VAL A 177 -9.37 -13.58 -6.07
N LYS A 178 -9.08 -12.92 -7.20
CA LYS A 178 -9.08 -13.56 -8.53
C LYS A 178 -7.92 -14.53 -8.76
N PHE A 179 -6.87 -14.47 -7.95
CA PHE A 179 -5.67 -15.29 -8.09
C PHE A 179 -5.67 -16.51 -7.19
N LYS A 180 -6.42 -16.48 -6.07
CA LYS A 180 -6.57 -17.59 -5.13
C LYS A 180 -7.94 -17.51 -4.46
N ALA A 181 -8.80 -18.48 -4.74
CA ALA A 181 -10.21 -18.44 -4.36
C ALA A 181 -10.45 -18.41 -2.84
N ASP A 182 -9.60 -19.06 -2.06
CA ASP A 182 -9.65 -19.18 -0.60
C ASP A 182 -8.82 -18.11 0.13
N ILE A 183 -8.33 -17.08 -0.57
CA ILE A 183 -7.42 -16.11 0.04
C ILE A 183 -8.07 -15.31 1.17
N VAL A 184 -9.36 -15.03 1.08
CA VAL A 184 -10.08 -14.26 2.09
C VAL A 184 -10.17 -15.04 3.39
N GLU A 185 -10.64 -16.29 3.34
CA GLU A 185 -10.73 -17.19 4.48
C GLU A 185 -9.35 -17.45 5.08
N TYR A 186 -8.35 -17.66 4.22
CA TYR A 186 -6.97 -17.84 4.65
C TYR A 186 -6.46 -16.61 5.42
N MET A 187 -6.63 -15.40 4.89
CA MET A 187 -6.19 -14.17 5.58
C MET A 187 -6.99 -13.90 6.87
N LYS A 188 -8.29 -14.21 6.90
CA LYS A 188 -9.12 -14.15 8.13
C LYS A 188 -8.59 -15.05 9.23
N SER A 189 -8.03 -16.22 8.89
CA SER A 189 -7.43 -17.12 9.88
C SER A 189 -6.14 -16.58 10.50
N LYS A 190 -5.52 -15.57 9.86
CA LYS A 190 -4.22 -15.00 10.26
C LYS A 190 -4.34 -13.62 10.89
N ILE A 191 -5.40 -12.87 10.59
CA ILE A 191 -5.57 -11.50 11.07
C ILE A 191 -5.83 -11.46 12.59
N THR A 192 -5.23 -10.49 13.28
CA THR A 192 -5.33 -10.33 14.73
C THR A 192 -6.27 -9.17 15.10
N PRO A 193 -6.88 -9.17 16.30
CA PRO A 193 -7.73 -8.06 16.77
C PRO A 193 -7.03 -6.68 16.70
N GLU A 194 -5.73 -6.65 16.94
CA GLU A 194 -4.88 -5.46 16.83
C GLU A 194 -4.87 -4.90 15.41
N ILE A 195 -4.67 -5.78 14.42
CA ILE A 195 -4.70 -5.41 13.01
C ILE A 195 -6.11 -5.00 12.59
N ILE A 196 -7.16 -5.67 13.06
CA ILE A 196 -8.55 -5.27 12.80
C ILE A 196 -8.81 -3.85 13.30
N LYS A 197 -8.31 -3.51 14.51
CA LYS A 197 -8.41 -2.15 15.05
C LYS A 197 -7.65 -1.14 14.18
N LEU A 198 -6.46 -1.48 13.69
CA LEU A 198 -5.72 -0.61 12.77
C LEU A 198 -6.48 -0.41 11.45
N ILE A 199 -7.03 -1.47 10.86
CA ILE A 199 -7.85 -1.37 9.64
C ILE A 199 -9.03 -0.42 9.87
N SER A 200 -9.76 -0.58 10.98
CA SER A 200 -10.87 0.31 11.33
C SER A 200 -10.40 1.76 11.49
N THR A 201 -9.25 1.97 12.15
CA THR A 201 -8.66 3.31 12.34
C THR A 201 -8.31 3.96 11.00
N VAL A 202 -7.72 3.21 10.06
CA VAL A 202 -7.38 3.72 8.72
C VAL A 202 -8.63 3.98 7.88
N GLU A 203 -9.62 3.08 7.87
CA GLU A 203 -10.85 3.27 7.07
C GLU A 203 -11.74 4.41 7.56
N THR A 204 -11.63 4.75 8.86
CA THR A 204 -12.40 5.85 9.46
C THR A 204 -11.64 7.17 9.53
N ASP A 205 -10.37 7.22 9.10
CA ASP A 205 -9.60 8.46 9.06
C ASP A 205 -10.21 9.41 8.00
N PRO A 206 -10.67 10.62 8.39
CA PRO A 206 -11.33 11.54 7.48
C PRO A 206 -10.42 12.01 6.34
N LYS A 207 -9.09 11.97 6.52
CA LYS A 207 -8.12 12.35 5.49
C LYS A 207 -8.10 11.36 4.31
N LEU A 208 -8.59 10.14 4.51
CA LEU A 208 -8.59 9.07 3.50
C LEU A 208 -9.96 8.87 2.83
N ALA A 209 -10.98 9.63 3.23
CA ALA A 209 -12.38 9.41 2.83
C ALA A 209 -12.62 9.42 1.31
N LYS A 210 -11.75 10.05 0.52
CA LYS A 210 -11.91 10.17 -0.94
C LYS A 210 -11.72 8.84 -1.67
N ASN A 211 -10.66 8.07 -1.36
CA ASN A 211 -10.38 6.80 -2.06
C ASN A 211 -10.30 5.55 -1.17
N VAL A 212 -10.37 5.65 0.16
CA VAL A 212 -10.20 4.47 1.03
C VAL A 212 -11.18 3.34 0.71
N HIS A 213 -12.41 3.66 0.29
CA HIS A 213 -13.42 2.69 -0.11
C HIS A 213 -13.60 2.52 -1.62
N ARG A 214 -12.68 3.04 -2.46
CA ARG A 214 -12.78 2.95 -3.93
C ARG A 214 -13.05 1.54 -4.44
N TYR A 215 -12.49 0.54 -3.77
CA TYR A 215 -12.65 -0.87 -4.11
C TYR A 215 -13.42 -1.68 -3.05
N GLY A 216 -14.20 -1.01 -2.21
CA GLY A 216 -14.92 -1.59 -1.08
C GLY A 216 -14.21 -1.41 0.26
N SER A 217 -14.95 -1.68 1.34
CA SER A 217 -14.43 -1.66 2.73
C SER A 217 -13.79 -3.00 3.05
N LEU A 218 -12.52 -2.95 3.45
CA LEU A 218 -11.79 -4.09 4.00
C LEU A 218 -12.37 -4.52 5.35
N LEU A 219 -12.81 -3.59 6.19
CA LEU A 219 -13.42 -3.93 7.47
C LEU A 219 -14.71 -4.76 7.30
N ALA A 220 -15.52 -4.43 6.29
CA ALA A 220 -16.68 -5.23 5.91
C ALA A 220 -16.28 -6.64 5.44
N VAL A 221 -15.23 -6.76 4.63
CA VAL A 221 -14.72 -8.08 4.18
C VAL A 221 -14.21 -8.91 5.35
N VAL A 222 -13.49 -8.31 6.30
CA VAL A 222 -12.97 -8.99 7.49
C VAL A 222 -14.10 -9.48 8.40
N SER A 223 -15.20 -8.73 8.49
CA SER A 223 -16.31 -9.01 9.42
C SER A 223 -17.42 -9.90 8.85
N ALA A 224 -17.42 -10.13 7.53
CA ALA A 224 -18.36 -11.03 6.84
C ALA A 224 -18.09 -12.51 7.16
#